data_AF-A0A2G6GBP6-F1
#
_entry.id   AF-A0A2G6GBP6-F1
#
_cell.length_a   1.000
_cell.length_b   1.000
_cell.length_c   1.000
_cell.angle_alpha   90.00
_cell.angle_beta   90.00
_cell.angle_gamma   90.00
#
_symmetry.space_group_name_H-M   'P 1'
#
loop_
_entity.id
_entity.type
_entity.pdbx_description
1 polymer ?
#
loop_
_entity_poly.entity_id
_entity_poly.type
_entity_poly.pdbx_seq_one_letter_code
_entity_poly.pdbx_strand_id
1 'polypeptide(L)'
;MFLKLFLLLLYFLSYCFNYIIFQKIEKILFYFKYAKIFFVKNNIDDKQDGFTVLELLIVVAIIGLLSGILFASINPKEQSEKAKVAKTVQELKSIKDAVVFYVLDTGQLPPNCRLDCDSSSDPMINSLNIAGWHGPYIKKGLYNRSHPWGGQIGLVSIDSNGNGLDEVWVVLDDDEPMTNAGNNKGRVPEEDLKRIDEYVDNGDLADGAFFMGNGASIFPEGEGAWRVYRIGEH
;
A
#
# COMPACT_ATOMS: atom_id res chain seq x y z
N MET A 1 26.08 11.52 20.08
CA MET A 1 25.01 12.18 19.30
C MET A 1 23.98 11.17 18.79
N PHE A 2 24.40 10.08 18.12
CA PHE A 2 23.52 9.01 17.63
C PHE A 2 22.68 8.28 18.70
N LEU A 3 23.24 8.02 19.89
CA LEU A 3 22.53 7.31 20.97
C LEU A 3 21.37 8.14 21.57
N LYS A 4 21.52 9.46 21.65
CA LYS A 4 20.44 10.37 22.11
C LYS A 4 19.32 10.47 21.08
N LEU A 5 19.65 10.46 19.79
CA LEU A 5 18.67 10.45 18.71
C LEU A 5 17.89 9.13 18.64
N PHE A 6 18.57 8.01 18.87
CA PHE A 6 17.95 6.68 18.94
C PHE A 6 17.00 6.53 20.14
N LEU A 7 17.40 7.03 21.31
CA LEU A 7 16.54 7.05 22.51
C LEU A 7 15.32 7.97 22.34
N LEU A 8 15.46 9.11 21.68
CA LEU A 8 14.35 10.00 21.33
C LEU A 8 13.36 9.36 20.35
N LEU A 9 13.85 8.62 19.37
CA LEU A 9 13.03 7.91 18.39
C LEU A 9 12.24 6.76 19.05
N LEU A 10 12.87 6.04 19.98
CA LEU A 10 12.21 5.04 20.82
C LEU A 10 11.18 5.68 21.77
N TYR A 11 11.47 6.85 22.31
CA TYR A 11 10.52 7.60 23.16
C TYR A 11 9.30 8.07 22.36
N PHE A 12 9.50 8.50 21.11
CA PHE A 12 8.43 8.97 20.23
C PHE A 12 7.56 7.82 19.73
N LEU A 13 8.17 6.69 19.34
CA LEU A 13 7.45 5.46 19.01
C LEU A 13 6.67 4.92 20.22
N SER A 14 7.25 4.99 21.42
CA SER A 14 6.57 4.65 22.67
C SER A 14 5.40 5.60 22.98
N TYR A 15 5.55 6.90 22.73
CA TYR A 15 4.49 7.89 22.97
C TYR A 15 3.29 7.71 22.03
N CYS A 16 3.54 7.46 20.74
CA CYS A 16 2.49 7.18 19.76
C CYS A 16 1.79 5.84 20.04
N PHE A 17 2.54 4.82 20.42
CA PHE A 17 1.99 3.52 20.82
C PHE A 17 1.15 3.64 22.12
N ASN A 18 1.62 4.45 23.07
CA ASN A 18 0.91 4.73 24.31
C ASN A 18 -0.41 5.47 24.08
N TYR A 19 -0.53 6.42 23.15
CA TYR A 19 -1.78 7.17 22.93
C TYR A 19 -2.96 6.27 22.51
N ILE A 20 -2.71 5.31 21.61
CA ILE A 20 -3.72 4.35 21.14
C ILE A 20 -4.11 3.36 22.24
N ILE A 21 -3.15 2.98 23.07
CA ILE A 21 -3.34 2.07 24.19
C ILE A 21 -4.00 2.79 25.40
N PHE A 22 -3.75 4.07 25.62
CA PHE A 22 -4.21 4.86 26.77
C PHE A 22 -5.74 4.92 26.89
N GLN A 23 -6.45 5.00 25.76
CA GLN A 23 -7.93 4.98 25.74
C GLN A 23 -8.54 3.67 26.27
N LYS A 24 -7.83 2.54 26.11
CA LYS A 24 -8.25 1.24 26.67
C LYS A 24 -7.65 0.98 28.07
N ILE A 25 -6.50 1.56 28.37
CA ILE A 25 -5.75 1.35 29.62
C ILE A 25 -6.32 2.11 30.82
N GLU A 26 -7.03 3.24 30.69
CA GLU A 26 -7.60 3.92 31.86
C GLU A 26 -8.56 3.03 32.67
N LYS A 27 -9.35 2.19 32.00
CA LYS A 27 -10.23 1.20 32.66
C LYS A 27 -9.44 0.10 33.39
N ILE A 28 -8.29 -0.28 32.85
CA ILE A 28 -7.39 -1.28 33.42
C ILE A 28 -6.62 -0.70 34.61
N LEU A 29 -6.10 0.53 34.51
CA LEU A 29 -5.44 1.24 35.60
C LEU A 29 -6.39 1.54 36.77
N PHE A 30 -7.66 1.80 36.47
CA PHE A 30 -8.72 1.82 37.48
C PHE A 30 -8.76 0.47 38.20
N TYR A 31 -8.88 -0.64 37.47
CA TYR A 31 -8.90 -1.99 38.06
C TYR A 31 -7.66 -2.30 38.92
N PHE A 32 -6.46 -1.91 38.48
CA PHE A 32 -5.21 -2.04 39.24
C PHE A 32 -5.20 -1.19 40.52
N LYS A 33 -5.76 0.02 40.49
CA LYS A 33 -5.90 0.89 41.68
C LYS A 33 -6.83 0.23 42.72
N TYR A 34 -7.96 -0.36 42.30
CA TYR A 34 -8.86 -1.08 43.20
C TYR A 34 -8.25 -2.38 43.74
N ALA A 35 -7.53 -3.15 42.92
CA ALA A 35 -6.85 -4.36 43.36
C ALA A 35 -5.75 -4.07 44.40
N LYS A 36 -4.97 -3.00 44.22
CA LYS A 36 -3.96 -2.57 45.19
C LYS A 36 -4.59 -2.09 46.51
N ILE A 37 -5.70 -1.34 46.45
CA ILE A 37 -6.44 -0.90 47.64
C ILE A 37 -7.03 -2.09 48.42
N PHE A 38 -7.51 -3.12 47.72
CA PHE A 38 -8.04 -4.33 48.36
C PHE A 38 -6.95 -5.14 49.08
N PHE A 39 -5.76 -5.28 48.47
CA PHE A 39 -4.68 -6.08 49.03
C PHE A 39 -3.94 -5.38 50.18
N VAL A 40 -3.73 -4.07 50.09
CA VAL A 40 -3.00 -3.27 51.11
C VAL A 40 -3.76 -3.18 52.44
N LYS A 41 -5.08 -3.41 52.48
CA LYS A 41 -5.87 -3.28 53.72
C LYS A 41 -5.61 -4.38 54.76
N ASN A 42 -4.86 -5.44 54.44
CA ASN A 42 -4.72 -6.61 55.32
C ASN A 42 -3.36 -6.82 55.99
N ASN A 43 -2.35 -5.96 55.83
CA ASN A 43 -1.09 -6.10 56.58
C ASN A 43 -0.48 -4.73 56.90
N ILE A 44 -0.66 -4.29 58.14
CA ILE A 44 0.14 -3.23 58.75
C ILE A 44 1.21 -3.97 59.56
N ASP A 45 2.45 -3.96 59.09
CA ASP A 45 3.65 -3.89 59.95
C ASP A 45 4.91 -3.67 59.10
N ASP A 46 5.64 -2.61 59.44
CA ASP A 46 6.92 -2.20 58.87
C ASP A 46 8.01 -3.27 59.12
N LYS A 47 8.53 -3.89 58.06
CA LYS A 47 9.91 -4.44 57.99
C LYS A 47 10.24 -4.99 56.60
N GLN A 48 11.27 -4.39 55.98
CA GLN A 48 12.03 -4.88 54.82
C GLN A 48 11.18 -5.54 53.71
N ASP A 49 10.76 -4.72 52.75
CA ASP A 49 10.00 -5.13 51.55
C ASP A 49 10.84 -6.01 50.61
N GLY A 50 10.93 -7.30 50.93
CA GLY A 50 11.32 -8.33 49.97
C GLY A 50 10.18 -8.58 49.00
N PHE A 51 10.47 -8.55 47.69
CA PHE A 51 9.49 -8.91 46.65
C PHE A 51 8.90 -10.29 46.96
N THR A 52 7.58 -10.37 47.09
CA THR A 52 6.93 -11.66 47.32
C THR A 52 6.87 -12.46 46.03
N VAL A 53 7.06 -13.78 46.12
CA VAL A 53 6.92 -14.69 44.96
C VAL A 53 5.53 -14.56 44.33
N LEU A 54 4.51 -14.26 45.15
CA LEU A 54 3.14 -14.05 44.70
C LEU A 54 3.00 -12.82 43.80
N GLU A 55 3.66 -11.71 44.11
CA GLU A 55 3.63 -10.51 43.26
C GLU A 55 4.25 -10.78 41.89
N LEU A 56 5.39 -11.45 41.86
CA LEU A 56 6.03 -11.81 40.59
C LEU A 56 5.14 -12.78 39.78
N LEU A 57 4.46 -13.71 40.46
CA LEU A 57 3.56 -14.68 39.82
C LEU A 57 2.33 -14.01 39.19
N ILE A 58 1.72 -13.03 39.87
CA ILE A 58 0.58 -12.28 39.32
C ILE A 58 1.01 -11.46 38.10
N VAL A 59 2.21 -10.86 38.14
CA VAL A 59 2.72 -10.06 37.01
C VAL A 59 2.90 -10.93 35.76
N VAL A 60 3.56 -12.09 35.86
CA VAL A 60 3.76 -12.96 34.68
C VAL A 60 2.44 -13.57 34.18
N ALA A 61 1.49 -13.84 35.08
CA ALA A 61 0.15 -14.31 34.70
C ALA A 61 -0.61 -13.25 33.89
N ILE A 62 -0.58 -11.99 34.32
CA ILE A 62 -1.22 -10.87 33.61
C ILE A 62 -0.53 -10.61 32.27
N ILE A 63 0.81 -10.63 32.22
CA ILE A 63 1.55 -10.47 30.96
C ILE A 63 1.18 -11.57 29.96
N GLY A 64 1.09 -12.83 30.42
CA GLY A 64 0.67 -13.95 29.57
C GLY A 64 -0.75 -13.77 29.01
N LEU A 65 -1.69 -13.34 29.86
CA LEU A 65 -3.07 -13.07 29.45
C LEU A 65 -3.16 -11.94 28.41
N LEU A 66 -2.50 -10.81 28.67
CA LEU A 66 -2.49 -9.66 27.75
C LEU A 66 -1.81 -10.02 26.42
N SER A 67 -0.71 -10.75 26.46
CA SER A 67 -0.01 -11.21 25.25
C SER A 67 -0.93 -12.07 24.39
N GLY A 68 -1.68 -13.01 25.00
CA GLY A 68 -2.63 -13.86 24.28
C GLY A 68 -3.71 -13.06 23.53
N ILE A 69 -4.28 -12.03 24.17
CA ILE A 69 -5.31 -11.16 23.54
C ILE A 69 -4.71 -10.37 22.38
N LEU A 70 -3.49 -9.85 22.52
CA LEU A 70 -2.82 -9.09 21.46
C LEU A 70 -2.57 -9.95 20.23
N PHE A 71 -2.07 -11.17 20.39
CA PHE A 71 -1.86 -12.09 19.28
C PHE A 71 -3.19 -12.48 18.59
N ALA A 72 -4.25 -12.71 19.36
CA ALA A 72 -5.58 -13.02 18.82
C ALA A 72 -6.23 -11.84 18.07
N SER A 73 -5.82 -10.60 18.36
CA SER A 73 -6.37 -9.39 17.75
C SER A 73 -5.70 -9.01 16.43
N ILE A 74 -4.57 -9.62 16.07
CA ILE A 74 -3.87 -9.35 14.81
C ILE A 74 -4.42 -10.29 13.74
N ASN A 75 -4.88 -9.73 12.62
CA ASN A 75 -5.20 -10.50 11.42
C ASN A 75 -4.07 -10.31 10.39
N PRO A 76 -3.10 -11.24 10.30
CA PRO A 76 -1.95 -11.09 9.40
C PRO A 76 -2.36 -11.01 7.92
N LYS A 77 -3.45 -11.69 7.53
CA LYS A 77 -3.94 -11.68 6.15
C LYS A 77 -4.41 -10.28 5.74
N GLU A 78 -5.23 -9.64 6.57
CA GLU A 78 -5.73 -8.30 6.30
C GLU A 78 -4.61 -7.25 6.23
N GLN A 79 -3.60 -7.36 7.10
CA GLN A 79 -2.43 -6.48 7.07
C GLN A 79 -1.62 -6.68 5.78
N SER A 80 -1.47 -7.92 5.34
CA SER A 80 -0.81 -8.25 4.08
C SER A 80 -1.54 -7.63 2.89
N GLU A 81 -2.86 -7.78 2.78
CA GLU A 81 -3.62 -7.19 1.65
C GLU A 81 -3.56 -5.65 1.65
N LYS A 82 -3.68 -5.01 2.83
CA LYS A 82 -3.48 -3.55 2.95
C LYS A 82 -2.09 -3.10 2.50
N ALA A 83 -1.05 -3.87 2.82
CA ALA A 83 0.30 -3.57 2.39
C ALA A 83 0.48 -3.71 0.87
N LYS A 84 -0.16 -4.72 0.24
CA LYS A 84 -0.18 -4.87 -1.22
C LYS A 84 -0.83 -3.67 -1.90
N VAL A 85 -2.02 -3.27 -1.45
CA VAL A 85 -2.74 -2.09 -1.98
C VAL A 85 -1.88 -0.84 -1.85
N ALA A 86 -1.33 -0.57 -0.67
CA ALA A 86 -0.50 0.61 -0.44
C ALA A 86 0.73 0.65 -1.36
N LYS A 87 1.38 -0.51 -1.57
CA LYS A 87 2.50 -0.64 -2.50
C LYS A 87 2.07 -0.35 -3.94
N THR A 88 0.97 -0.94 -4.40
CA THR A 88 0.46 -0.72 -5.76
C THR A 88 0.09 0.73 -6.00
N VAL A 89 -0.62 1.38 -5.06
CA VAL A 89 -0.96 2.81 -5.15
C VAL A 89 0.29 3.68 -5.29
N GLN A 90 1.34 3.39 -4.51
CA GLN A 90 2.61 4.13 -4.62
C GLN A 90 3.26 3.93 -5.98
N GLU A 91 3.26 2.70 -6.50
CA GLU A 91 3.81 2.40 -7.82
C GLU A 91 3.03 3.10 -8.94
N LEU A 92 1.70 3.05 -8.89
CA LEU A 92 0.83 3.73 -9.84
C LEU A 92 1.09 5.23 -9.86
N LYS A 93 1.18 5.89 -8.68
CA LYS A 93 1.49 7.32 -8.57
C LYS A 93 2.86 7.65 -9.16
N SER A 94 3.87 6.82 -8.90
CA SER A 94 5.19 6.98 -9.49
C SER A 94 5.18 6.85 -11.03
N ILE A 95 4.35 5.97 -11.58
CA ILE A 95 4.19 5.82 -13.03
C ILE A 95 3.46 7.03 -13.61
N LYS A 96 2.40 7.52 -12.94
CA LYS A 96 1.71 8.75 -13.33
C LYS A 96 2.68 9.94 -13.42
N ASP A 97 3.51 10.15 -12.41
CA ASP A 97 4.50 11.23 -12.43
C ASP A 97 5.51 11.05 -13.58
N ALA A 98 5.94 9.81 -13.85
CA ALA A 98 6.83 9.50 -14.96
C ALA A 98 6.19 9.80 -16.33
N VAL A 99 4.90 9.51 -16.51
CA VAL A 99 4.16 9.85 -17.73
C VAL A 99 4.09 11.37 -17.89
N VAL A 100 3.79 12.10 -16.81
CA VAL A 100 3.77 13.57 -16.86
C VAL A 100 5.14 14.12 -17.27
N PHE A 101 6.23 13.62 -16.69
CA PHE A 101 7.58 14.04 -17.10
C PHE A 101 7.91 13.69 -18.55
N TYR A 102 7.54 12.49 -19.02
CA TYR A 102 7.71 12.10 -20.42
C TYR A 102 7.04 13.11 -21.36
N VAL A 103 5.78 13.49 -21.06
CA VAL A 103 5.03 14.43 -21.88
C VAL A 103 5.61 15.84 -21.81
N LEU A 104 6.06 16.27 -20.63
CA LEU A 104 6.71 17.58 -20.47
C LEU A 104 8.01 17.70 -21.27
N ASP A 105 8.79 16.63 -21.35
CA ASP A 105 10.08 16.59 -22.05
C ASP A 105 9.94 16.45 -23.57
N THR A 106 9.05 15.56 -24.01
CA THR A 106 8.93 15.19 -25.43
C THR A 106 7.81 15.92 -26.16
N GLY A 107 6.84 16.47 -25.42
CA GLY A 107 5.60 17.04 -25.96
C GLY A 107 4.63 16.00 -26.54
N GLN A 108 4.89 14.70 -26.34
CA GLN A 108 4.13 13.59 -26.90
C GLN A 108 3.72 12.61 -25.80
N LEU A 109 2.63 11.86 -26.04
CA LEU A 109 2.27 10.76 -25.14
C LEU A 109 3.24 9.60 -25.33
N PRO A 110 3.58 8.87 -24.25
CA PRO A 110 4.40 7.68 -24.38
C PRO A 110 3.70 6.60 -25.23
N PRO A 111 4.43 5.85 -26.06
CA PRO A 111 3.89 4.71 -26.77
C PRO A 111 3.49 3.59 -25.78
N ASN A 112 2.67 2.66 -26.26
CA ASN A 112 2.19 1.53 -25.46
C ASN A 112 3.34 0.65 -24.98
N CYS A 113 3.23 0.17 -23.75
CA CYS A 113 4.11 -0.86 -23.19
C CYS A 113 3.31 -1.69 -22.19
N ARG A 114 2.75 -2.81 -22.66
CA ARG A 114 2.02 -3.80 -21.86
C ARG A 114 2.67 -5.19 -22.06
N LEU A 115 1.94 -6.17 -22.59
CA LEU A 115 2.47 -7.53 -22.88
C LEU A 115 3.44 -7.56 -24.07
N ASP A 116 3.36 -6.57 -24.94
CA ASP A 116 4.08 -6.47 -26.21
C ASP A 116 5.42 -5.74 -26.11
N CYS A 117 5.78 -5.23 -24.93
CA CYS A 117 7.03 -4.53 -24.74
C CYS A 117 8.12 -5.38 -24.06
N ASP A 118 9.36 -5.07 -24.41
CA ASP A 118 10.56 -5.63 -23.82
C ASP A 118 11.48 -4.51 -23.32
N SER A 119 12.65 -4.87 -22.80
CA SER A 119 13.59 -3.90 -22.24
C SER A 119 14.09 -2.85 -23.24
N SER A 120 14.03 -3.10 -24.54
CA SER A 120 14.50 -2.20 -25.60
C SER A 120 13.39 -1.32 -26.18
N SER A 121 12.14 -1.79 -26.13
CA SER A 121 10.96 -1.05 -26.58
C SER A 121 10.26 -0.26 -25.48
N ASP A 122 10.64 -0.42 -24.21
CA ASP A 122 10.06 0.32 -23.09
C ASP A 122 10.40 1.84 -23.17
N PRO A 123 9.40 2.72 -23.35
CA PRO A 123 9.60 4.16 -23.52
C PRO A 123 9.97 4.89 -22.23
N MET A 124 9.75 4.26 -21.08
CA MET A 124 10.06 4.87 -19.79
C MET A 124 11.54 4.76 -19.44
N ILE A 125 12.27 3.86 -20.12
CA ILE A 125 13.70 3.64 -19.90
C ILE A 125 14.56 3.80 -21.17
N ASN A 126 13.96 3.81 -22.36
CA ASN A 126 14.65 4.06 -23.62
C ASN A 126 14.08 5.31 -24.31
N SER A 127 14.93 6.03 -25.02
CA SER A 127 14.51 7.22 -25.77
C SER A 127 13.66 6.91 -26.99
N LEU A 128 13.83 5.72 -27.59
CA LEU A 128 13.16 5.30 -28.83
C LEU A 128 13.30 6.31 -29.99
N ASN A 129 14.41 7.05 -30.02
CA ASN A 129 14.67 8.15 -30.96
C ASN A 129 13.66 9.31 -30.88
N ILE A 130 13.00 9.48 -29.74
CA ILE A 130 12.09 10.60 -29.47
C ILE A 130 12.91 11.84 -29.09
N ALA A 131 12.66 12.94 -29.80
CA ALA A 131 13.32 14.22 -29.53
C ALA A 131 12.89 14.78 -28.16
N GLY A 132 13.84 15.39 -27.44
CA GLY A 132 13.57 16.01 -26.13
C GLY A 132 13.54 15.03 -24.96
N TRP A 133 13.72 13.72 -25.19
CA TRP A 133 13.74 12.73 -24.11
C TRP A 133 14.93 12.94 -23.16
N HIS A 134 14.68 13.15 -21.86
CA HIS A 134 15.70 13.31 -20.82
C HIS A 134 15.66 12.20 -19.75
N GLY A 135 14.99 11.09 -20.05
CA GLY A 135 14.85 9.95 -19.14
C GLY A 135 16.17 9.27 -18.76
N PRO A 136 16.10 8.11 -18.08
CA PRO A 136 14.91 7.30 -17.83
C PRO A 136 13.98 7.92 -16.78
N TYR A 137 12.66 7.75 -16.97
CA TYR A 137 11.63 8.31 -16.09
C TYR A 137 11.29 7.38 -14.91
N ILE A 138 11.58 6.09 -15.04
CA ILE A 138 11.43 5.10 -13.96
C ILE A 138 12.68 4.23 -13.83
N LYS A 139 12.98 3.78 -12.60
CA LYS A 139 14.15 2.92 -12.34
C LYS A 139 13.95 1.48 -12.78
N LYS A 140 12.75 0.95 -12.57
CA LYS A 140 12.35 -0.39 -13.00
C LYS A 140 11.39 -0.22 -14.16
N GLY A 141 11.80 -0.65 -15.35
CA GLY A 141 10.98 -0.58 -16.56
C GLY A 141 9.62 -1.24 -16.41
N LEU A 142 8.66 -0.81 -17.22
CA LEU A 142 7.31 -1.41 -17.32
C LEU A 142 7.37 -2.83 -17.86
N TYR A 143 8.28 -3.12 -18.80
CA TYR A 143 8.41 -4.42 -19.48
C TYR A 143 8.54 -5.65 -18.55
N ASN A 144 9.00 -5.46 -17.31
CA ASN A 144 9.12 -6.51 -16.29
C ASN A 144 8.61 -6.04 -14.94
N ARG A 145 7.57 -5.19 -14.96
CA ARG A 145 6.93 -4.68 -13.75
C ARG A 145 5.71 -5.51 -13.42
N SER A 146 5.75 -6.14 -12.25
CA SER A 146 4.68 -6.99 -11.73
C SER A 146 4.06 -6.42 -10.47
N HIS A 147 2.74 -6.58 -10.32
CA HIS A 147 2.00 -6.15 -9.14
C HIS A 147 1.83 -7.29 -8.11
N PRO A 148 1.48 -6.98 -6.84
CA PRO A 148 1.58 -7.94 -5.73
C PRO A 148 0.68 -9.19 -5.78
N TRP A 149 -0.33 -9.23 -6.65
CA TRP A 149 -1.23 -10.38 -6.82
C TRP A 149 -0.75 -11.38 -7.90
N GLY A 150 0.43 -11.16 -8.49
CA GLY A 150 0.82 -11.77 -9.77
C GLY A 150 0.25 -10.95 -10.91
N GLY A 151 0.78 -11.04 -12.14
CA GLY A 151 0.40 -10.13 -13.23
C GLY A 151 1.37 -8.97 -13.43
N GLN A 152 1.08 -8.05 -14.33
CA GLN A 152 1.94 -6.93 -14.73
C GLN A 152 1.28 -5.56 -14.61
N ILE A 153 2.11 -4.52 -14.59
CA ILE A 153 1.67 -3.12 -14.69
C ILE A 153 2.10 -2.60 -16.06
N GLY A 154 1.13 -2.39 -16.93
CA GLY A 154 1.34 -1.87 -18.29
C GLY A 154 0.84 -0.44 -18.48
N LEU A 155 1.23 0.16 -19.59
CA LEU A 155 0.82 1.49 -20.02
C LEU A 155 0.23 1.42 -21.44
N VAL A 156 -0.91 2.09 -21.61
CA VAL A 156 -1.62 2.15 -22.89
C VAL A 156 -2.11 3.57 -23.15
N SER A 157 -1.82 4.08 -24.35
CA SER A 157 -2.24 5.37 -24.87
C SER A 157 -3.31 5.14 -25.93
N ILE A 158 -4.54 5.58 -25.65
CA ILE A 158 -5.71 5.41 -26.53
C ILE A 158 -6.74 6.53 -26.39
N ASP A 159 -7.46 6.81 -27.47
CA ASP A 159 -8.70 7.57 -27.45
C ASP A 159 -9.86 6.71 -26.88
N SER A 160 -10.08 6.79 -25.57
CA SER A 160 -11.07 5.96 -24.87
C SER A 160 -12.53 6.42 -25.08
N ASN A 161 -12.74 7.69 -25.42
CA ASN A 161 -14.06 8.31 -25.50
C ASN A 161 -14.43 8.73 -26.94
N GLY A 162 -13.57 8.46 -27.92
CA GLY A 162 -13.79 8.71 -29.33
C GLY A 162 -13.76 10.20 -29.71
N ASN A 163 -13.12 11.04 -28.88
CA ASN A 163 -13.08 12.48 -29.11
C ASN A 163 -11.90 12.93 -30.01
N GLY A 164 -11.09 11.98 -30.49
CA GLY A 164 -9.91 12.21 -31.32
C GLY A 164 -8.65 12.59 -30.55
N LEU A 165 -8.65 12.51 -29.22
CA LEU A 165 -7.49 12.74 -28.36
C LEU A 165 -7.17 11.50 -27.54
N ASP A 166 -5.94 11.04 -27.66
CA ASP A 166 -5.44 9.93 -26.85
C ASP A 166 -5.29 10.33 -25.37
N GLU A 167 -5.53 9.34 -24.52
CA GLU A 167 -5.37 9.38 -23.07
C GLU A 167 -4.41 8.28 -22.65
N VAL A 168 -3.66 8.51 -21.57
CA VAL A 168 -2.74 7.51 -21.04
C VAL A 168 -3.39 6.82 -19.86
N TRP A 169 -3.40 5.49 -19.95
CA TRP A 169 -3.95 4.58 -18.96
C TRP A 169 -2.85 3.65 -18.45
N VAL A 170 -2.86 3.41 -17.14
CA VAL A 170 -2.06 2.36 -16.51
C VAL A 170 -2.98 1.18 -16.22
N VAL A 171 -2.58 -0.01 -16.65
CA VAL A 171 -3.39 -1.23 -16.56
C VAL A 171 -2.74 -2.20 -15.58
N LEU A 172 -3.54 -2.71 -14.63
CA LEU A 172 -3.22 -3.83 -13.75
C LEU A 172 -3.69 -5.11 -14.43
N ASP A 173 -2.79 -5.65 -15.23
CA ASP A 173 -3.00 -6.75 -16.14
C ASP A 173 -2.73 -8.06 -15.42
N ASP A 174 -3.65 -9.02 -15.50
CA ASP A 174 -3.55 -10.26 -14.74
C ASP A 174 -2.53 -11.26 -15.32
N ASP A 175 -2.00 -10.94 -16.50
CA ASP A 175 -0.97 -11.70 -17.18
C ASP A 175 0.44 -11.36 -16.71
N GLU A 176 1.28 -12.39 -16.58
CA GLU A 176 2.67 -12.22 -16.14
C GLU A 176 3.48 -11.48 -17.23
N PRO A 177 4.39 -10.56 -16.84
CA PRO A 177 5.14 -9.80 -17.82
C PRO A 177 6.00 -10.69 -18.72
N MET A 178 6.20 -10.24 -19.97
CA MET A 178 6.98 -10.94 -20.99
C MET A 178 6.42 -12.33 -21.39
N THR A 179 5.12 -12.58 -21.16
CA THR A 179 4.45 -13.79 -21.63
C THR A 179 3.55 -13.51 -22.83
N ASN A 180 3.49 -14.45 -23.78
CA ASN A 180 2.66 -14.33 -24.98
C ASN A 180 1.27 -14.97 -24.82
N ALA A 181 0.92 -15.42 -23.61
CA ALA A 181 -0.24 -16.26 -23.37
C ALA A 181 -0.93 -15.84 -22.08
N GLY A 182 -2.22 -15.48 -22.22
CA GLY A 182 -3.13 -15.11 -21.17
C GLY A 182 -3.23 -16.20 -20.11
N ASN A 183 -2.42 -16.09 -19.07
CA ASN A 183 -2.39 -17.09 -18.00
C ASN A 183 -3.41 -16.75 -16.91
N ASN A 184 -3.91 -15.51 -16.90
CA ASN A 184 -4.95 -14.98 -16.02
C ASN A 184 -4.76 -15.33 -14.53
N LYS A 185 -3.50 -15.49 -14.09
CA LYS A 185 -3.19 -15.92 -12.72
C LYS A 185 -3.06 -14.76 -11.74
N GLY A 186 -2.91 -13.54 -12.24
CA GLY A 186 -2.62 -12.34 -11.47
C GLY A 186 -3.84 -11.56 -11.00
N ARG A 187 -5.07 -12.04 -11.24
CA ARG A 187 -6.27 -11.20 -11.12
C ARG A 187 -6.35 -10.51 -9.75
N VAL A 188 -6.41 -9.18 -9.78
CA VAL A 188 -6.58 -8.38 -8.57
C VAL A 188 -8.01 -8.58 -8.06
N PRO A 189 -8.21 -8.93 -6.77
CA PRO A 189 -9.54 -9.03 -6.20
C PRO A 189 -10.31 -7.71 -6.34
N GLU A 190 -11.61 -7.78 -6.64
CA GLU A 190 -12.45 -6.58 -6.78
C GLU A 190 -12.44 -5.70 -5.51
N GLU A 191 -12.38 -6.33 -4.33
CA GLU A 191 -12.24 -5.63 -3.05
C GLU A 191 -10.92 -4.85 -2.91
N ASP A 192 -9.85 -5.30 -3.57
CA ASP A 192 -8.56 -4.63 -3.58
C ASP A 192 -8.52 -3.56 -4.67
N LEU A 193 -9.14 -3.78 -5.83
CA LEU A 193 -9.33 -2.75 -6.85
C LEU A 193 -10.11 -1.57 -6.29
N LYS A 194 -11.22 -1.82 -5.59
CA LYS A 194 -12.00 -0.77 -4.93
C LYS A 194 -11.18 0.00 -3.90
N ARG A 195 -10.36 -0.71 -3.12
CA ARG A 195 -9.45 -0.07 -2.16
C ARG A 195 -8.39 0.77 -2.86
N ILE A 196 -7.84 0.33 -3.99
CA ILE A 196 -6.89 1.12 -4.79
C ILE A 196 -7.58 2.40 -5.28
N ASP A 197 -8.76 2.25 -5.86
CA ASP A 197 -9.60 3.33 -6.37
C ASP A 197 -9.89 4.40 -5.30
N GLU A 198 -10.28 4.00 -4.08
CA GLU A 198 -10.44 4.91 -2.94
C GLU A 198 -9.20 5.81 -2.65
N TYR A 199 -7.99 5.39 -3.04
CA TYR A 199 -6.76 6.17 -2.86
C TYR A 199 -6.33 7.00 -4.08
N VAL A 200 -6.85 6.68 -5.27
CA VAL A 200 -6.41 7.29 -6.54
C VAL A 200 -7.50 8.11 -7.22
N ASP A 201 -8.76 7.82 -6.93
CA ASP A 201 -9.94 8.49 -7.47
C ASP A 201 -11.10 8.56 -6.44
N ASN A 202 -12.21 7.85 -6.65
CA ASN A 202 -13.47 8.05 -5.89
C ASN A 202 -14.00 6.78 -5.19
N GLY A 203 -13.44 5.60 -5.48
CA GLY A 203 -13.88 4.32 -4.91
C GLY A 203 -15.09 3.69 -5.61
N ASP A 204 -15.52 4.22 -6.76
CA ASP A 204 -16.50 3.62 -7.66
C ASP A 204 -15.83 3.00 -8.91
N LEU A 205 -15.76 1.66 -8.94
CA LEU A 205 -15.15 0.93 -10.06
C LEU A 205 -15.96 0.98 -11.37
N ALA A 206 -17.16 1.55 -11.36
CA ALA A 206 -18.02 1.62 -12.53
C ALA A 206 -17.73 2.82 -13.44
N ASP A 207 -17.09 3.88 -12.94
CA ASP A 207 -16.80 5.10 -13.69
C ASP A 207 -15.52 5.80 -13.24
N GLY A 208 -15.28 7.02 -13.72
CA GLY A 208 -14.17 7.86 -13.24
C GLY A 208 -12.85 7.73 -14.00
N ALA A 209 -11.78 8.07 -13.30
CA ALA A 209 -10.40 7.91 -13.76
C ALA A 209 -9.89 6.50 -13.45
N PHE A 210 -10.38 5.80 -12.43
CA PHE A 210 -10.06 4.39 -12.17
C PHE A 210 -11.30 3.52 -12.33
N PHE A 211 -11.26 2.50 -13.19
CA PHE A 211 -12.39 1.58 -13.33
C PHE A 211 -11.94 0.14 -13.54
N MET A 212 -12.87 -0.80 -13.36
CA MET A 212 -12.66 -2.20 -13.68
C MET A 212 -13.16 -2.51 -15.10
N GLY A 213 -12.29 -3.06 -15.95
CA GLY A 213 -12.61 -3.41 -17.32
C GLY A 213 -13.79 -4.39 -17.41
N ASN A 214 -14.65 -4.19 -18.40
CA ASN A 214 -15.85 -5.00 -18.65
C ASN A 214 -15.73 -5.90 -19.89
N GLY A 215 -14.51 -6.04 -20.43
CA GLY A 215 -14.23 -6.82 -21.66
C GLY A 215 -14.66 -6.14 -22.96
N ALA A 216 -15.24 -4.94 -22.90
CA ALA A 216 -15.64 -4.14 -24.06
C ALA A 216 -14.66 -2.98 -24.27
N SER A 217 -13.44 -3.26 -24.75
CA SER A 217 -12.45 -2.31 -25.31
C SER A 217 -11.05 -2.95 -25.26
N ILE A 218 -10.00 -2.15 -25.18
CA ILE A 218 -8.61 -2.59 -24.93
C ILE A 218 -8.37 -3.06 -23.49
N PHE A 219 -9.33 -2.84 -22.57
CA PHE A 219 -9.23 -3.25 -21.17
C PHE A 219 -9.95 -4.59 -20.96
N PRO A 220 -9.23 -5.67 -20.65
CA PRO A 220 -9.83 -6.98 -20.40
C PRO A 220 -10.81 -6.98 -19.21
N GLU A 221 -11.73 -7.95 -19.21
CA GLU A 221 -12.74 -8.07 -18.17
C GLU A 221 -12.12 -8.39 -16.80
N GLY A 222 -12.45 -7.59 -15.79
CA GLY A 222 -12.00 -7.79 -14.42
C GLY A 222 -10.59 -7.27 -14.11
N GLU A 223 -9.95 -6.55 -15.04
CA GLU A 223 -8.67 -5.86 -14.83
C GLU A 223 -8.89 -4.40 -14.40
N GLY A 224 -7.98 -3.88 -13.58
CA GLY A 224 -8.03 -2.48 -13.14
C GLY A 224 -7.34 -1.55 -14.15
N ALA A 225 -7.97 -0.46 -14.54
CA ALA A 225 -7.37 0.55 -15.41
C ALA A 225 -7.48 1.95 -14.80
N TRP A 226 -6.38 2.69 -14.79
CA TRP A 226 -6.31 4.05 -14.25
C TRP A 226 -5.85 5.07 -15.29
N ARG A 227 -6.68 6.07 -15.58
CA ARG A 227 -6.33 7.23 -16.41
C ARG A 227 -5.35 8.09 -15.64
N VAL A 228 -4.12 8.15 -16.13
CA VAL A 228 -3.05 8.93 -15.51
C VAL A 228 -2.83 10.28 -16.19
N TYR A 229 -3.22 10.39 -17.46
CA TYR A 229 -3.06 11.63 -18.24
C TYR A 229 -4.14 11.78 -19.31
N ARG A 230 -4.67 12.99 -19.47
CA ARG A 230 -5.55 13.41 -20.58
C ARG A 230 -5.11 14.79 -21.06
N ILE A 231 -5.02 14.98 -22.36
CA ILE A 231 -4.70 16.29 -22.95
C ILE A 231 -5.82 17.28 -22.59
N GLY A 232 -5.47 18.36 -21.90
CA GLY A 232 -6.41 19.44 -21.55
C GLY A 232 -7.08 19.34 -20.17
N GLU A 233 -6.84 18.27 -19.40
CA GLU A 233 -7.18 18.20 -17.97
C GLU A 233 -5.90 18.46 -17.15
N HIS A 234 -5.83 19.61 -16.47
CA HIS A 234 -4.80 19.96 -15.49
C HIS A 234 -5.42 20.26 -14.13
#